data_AF-A0A8H4JYX4-F1
#
_entry.id   AF-A0A8H4JYX4-F1
#
_cell.length_a   1.000
_cell.length_b   1.000
_cell.length_c   1.000
_cell.angle_alpha   90.00
_cell.angle_beta   90.00
_cell.angle_gamma   90.00
#
_symmetry.space_group_name_H-M   'P 1'
#
loop_
_entity.id
_entity.type
_entity.pdbx_description
1 polymer ?
#
loop_
_entity_poly.entity_id
_entity_poly.type
_entity_poly.pdbx_seq_one_letter_code
_entity_poly.pdbx_strand_id
1 'polypeptide(L)'
;MAEYYTNSEFTIAATASTDRAGGLYHSTPPEEMAIEVAGVDPKTQSSFRVGARKPLAHLHDVLEDRAKILERFPFLSRGWVYQERILSRRFLHFGPREIHWECHEEVACQCGRSKAALEMNPSGTQTANQALAITESNLRVDEIVLMWMKQIESLTSLAFTHVSDQLPALSGIATLIRQSQVSGRYLAGLWEEGLLFWLC
;
A
#
# COMPACT_ATOMS: atom_id res chain seq x y z
N MET A 1 -10.86 -13.46 10.94
CA MET A 1 -10.12 -12.16 10.92
C MET A 1 -10.31 -11.44 9.59
N ALA A 2 -10.09 -12.11 8.45
CA ALA A 2 -10.30 -11.55 7.10
C ALA A 2 -11.62 -10.75 6.95
N GLU A 3 -12.75 -11.32 7.40
CA GLU A 3 -14.08 -10.70 7.30
C GLU A 3 -14.19 -9.31 7.96
N TYR A 4 -13.43 -9.03 9.01
CA TYR A 4 -13.46 -7.71 9.66
C TYR A 4 -12.95 -6.62 8.71
N TYR A 5 -11.87 -6.91 7.97
CA TYR A 5 -11.25 -5.97 7.04
C TYR A 5 -12.03 -5.87 5.74
N THR A 6 -12.49 -7.01 5.18
CA THR A 6 -13.29 -7.05 3.96
C THR A 6 -14.62 -6.31 4.08
N ASN A 7 -15.23 -6.34 5.26
CA ASN A 7 -16.50 -5.65 5.53
C ASN A 7 -16.33 -4.28 6.21
N SER A 8 -15.10 -3.82 6.44
CA SER A 8 -14.86 -2.48 6.96
C SER A 8 -15.13 -1.42 5.89
N GLU A 9 -15.68 -0.27 6.30
CA GLU A 9 -15.85 0.89 5.40
C GLU A 9 -14.49 1.53 5.09
N PHE A 10 -13.64 1.62 6.11
CA PHE A 10 -12.23 1.97 6.04
C PHE A 10 -11.46 1.41 7.26
N THR A 11 -10.20 1.09 7.05
CA THR A 11 -9.24 0.71 8.10
C THR A 11 -8.29 1.87 8.37
N ILE A 12 -8.13 2.26 9.63
CA ILE A 12 -7.17 3.29 10.03
C ILE A 12 -5.94 2.62 10.61
N ALA A 13 -4.75 3.01 10.15
CA ALA A 13 -3.50 2.50 10.67
C ALA A 13 -2.52 3.60 11.06
N ALA A 14 -1.89 3.40 12.22
CA ALA A 14 -0.73 4.12 12.69
C ALA A 14 0.54 3.66 11.94
N THR A 15 0.60 3.91 10.64
CA THR A 15 1.61 3.32 9.75
C THR A 15 3.05 3.72 10.11
N ALA A 16 3.22 4.92 10.67
CA ALA A 16 4.50 5.42 11.17
C ALA A 16 4.94 4.85 12.54
N SER A 17 4.02 4.19 13.25
CA SER A 17 4.31 3.63 14.58
C SER A 17 4.87 2.23 14.49
N THR A 18 5.93 1.96 15.27
CA THR A 18 6.54 0.63 15.42
C THR A 18 5.68 -0.31 16.25
N ASP A 19 4.90 0.24 17.18
CA ASP A 19 4.08 -0.52 18.12
C ASP A 19 2.79 0.23 18.51
N ARG A 20 2.06 -0.34 19.48
CA ARG A 20 0.81 0.20 19.99
C ARG A 20 0.94 1.51 20.79
N ALA A 21 2.15 1.91 21.19
CA ALA A 21 2.38 3.09 22.01
C ALA A 21 2.64 4.35 21.17
N GLY A 22 3.06 4.21 19.90
CA GLY A 22 3.41 5.35 19.04
C GLY A 22 2.23 6.22 18.58
N GLY A 23 1.02 5.66 18.48
CA GLY A 23 -0.19 6.40 18.12
C GLY A 23 -0.24 6.86 16.65
N LEU A 24 -1.23 7.69 16.32
CA LEU A 24 -1.48 8.15 14.94
C LEU A 24 -0.74 9.44 14.55
N TYR A 25 -0.37 10.27 15.53
CA TYR A 25 0.09 11.63 15.26
C TYR A 25 1.58 11.76 15.54
N HIS A 26 2.31 12.28 14.55
CA HIS A 26 3.72 12.60 14.66
C HIS A 26 3.94 14.09 14.43
N SER A 27 4.92 14.64 15.14
CA SER A 27 5.35 16.02 14.92
C SER A 27 6.35 16.08 13.76
N THR A 28 6.20 17.09 12.91
CA THR A 28 7.17 17.38 11.84
C THR A 28 8.38 18.10 12.43
N PRO A 29 9.60 17.55 12.31
CA PRO A 29 10.84 18.21 12.68
C PRO A 29 11.01 19.53 11.94
N PRO A 30 11.64 20.53 12.58
CA PRO A 30 11.84 21.85 11.99
C PRO A 30 12.48 21.82 10.60
N GLU A 31 13.42 20.90 10.34
CA GLU A 31 14.15 20.76 9.08
C GLU A 31 13.32 20.23 7.90
N GLU A 32 12.12 19.74 8.18
CA GLU A 32 11.13 19.26 7.20
C GLU A 32 9.87 20.12 7.15
N MET A 33 9.76 21.12 8.04
CA MET A 33 8.67 22.09 7.97
C MET A 33 8.77 22.94 6.69
N ALA A 34 7.62 23.36 6.20
CA ALA A 34 7.59 24.28 5.08
C ALA A 34 8.14 25.65 5.51
N ILE A 35 9.03 26.19 4.69
CA ILE A 35 9.48 27.58 4.76
C ILE A 35 8.45 28.41 4.00
N GLU A 36 7.90 29.41 4.67
CA GLU A 36 6.97 30.35 4.05
C GLU A 36 7.70 31.63 3.68
N VAL A 37 7.58 32.02 2.41
CA VAL A 37 8.12 33.27 1.88
C VAL A 37 6.95 34.17 1.51
N ALA A 38 6.83 35.29 2.20
CA ALA A 38 5.88 36.33 1.86
C ALA A 38 6.52 37.36 0.93
N GLY A 39 5.73 37.90 0.00
CA GLY A 39 6.19 38.92 -0.94
C GLY A 39 5.04 39.77 -1.48
N VAL A 40 5.40 40.76 -2.28
CA VAL A 40 4.45 41.60 -3.02
C VAL A 40 4.81 41.50 -4.50
N ASP A 41 3.83 41.19 -5.34
CA ASP A 41 4.04 41.20 -6.79
C ASP A 41 4.18 42.66 -7.26
N PRO A 42 5.33 43.06 -7.84
CA PRO A 42 5.56 44.44 -8.24
C PRO A 42 4.60 44.93 -9.33
N LYS A 43 4.01 44.03 -10.13
CA LYS A 43 3.08 44.40 -11.22
C LYS A 43 1.66 44.62 -10.72
N THR A 44 1.18 43.71 -9.86
CA THR A 44 -0.21 43.74 -9.38
C THR A 44 -0.35 44.42 -8.02
N GLN A 45 0.76 44.71 -7.35
CA GLN A 45 0.81 45.20 -5.96
C GLN A 45 0.09 44.28 -4.96
N SER A 46 -0.13 43.01 -5.36
CA SER A 46 -0.82 42.03 -4.53
C SER A 46 0.17 41.32 -3.60
N SER A 47 -0.23 41.09 -2.36
CA SER A 47 0.54 40.29 -1.41
C SER A 47 0.38 38.80 -1.71
N PHE A 48 1.46 38.03 -1.65
CA PHE A 48 1.44 36.59 -1.79
C PHE A 48 2.24 35.89 -0.69
N ARG A 49 1.96 34.60 -0.51
CA ARG A 49 2.71 33.68 0.35
C ARG A 49 3.01 32.42 -0.45
N VAL A 50 4.27 32.00 -0.47
CA VAL A 50 4.71 30.75 -1.08
C VAL A 50 5.30 29.86 0.00
N GLY A 51 4.78 28.65 0.13
CA GLY A 51 5.37 27.62 0.97
C GLY A 51 6.31 26.72 0.14
N ALA A 52 7.53 26.51 0.62
CA ALA A 52 8.47 25.55 0.05
C ALA A 52 8.89 24.54 1.12
N ARG A 53 8.92 23.26 0.78
CA ARG A 53 9.40 22.19 1.66
C ARG A 53 10.20 21.16 0.90
N LYS A 54 11.01 20.38 1.59
CA LYS A 54 11.66 19.21 1.00
C LYS A 54 10.60 18.21 0.53
N PRO A 55 10.83 17.47 -0.58
CA PRO A 55 9.93 16.41 -1.00
C PRO A 55 9.72 15.40 0.13
N LEU A 56 8.47 15.02 0.36
CA LEU A 56 8.15 13.97 1.32
C LEU A 56 8.45 12.59 0.72
N ALA A 57 8.82 11.68 1.59
CA ALA A 57 8.75 10.24 1.36
C ALA A 57 7.30 9.82 1.12
N HIS A 58 7.05 8.99 0.09
CA HIS A 58 5.71 8.44 -0.12
C HIS A 58 5.73 6.93 0.01
N LEU A 59 4.64 6.38 0.57
CA LEU A 59 4.46 4.94 0.71
C LEU A 59 4.54 4.19 -0.63
N HIS A 60 4.14 4.85 -1.72
CA HIS A 60 4.07 4.29 -3.07
C HIS A 60 5.10 4.90 -4.01
N ASP A 61 6.21 5.42 -3.47
CA ASP A 61 7.29 5.92 -4.31
C ASP A 61 8.02 4.76 -4.99
N VAL A 62 7.69 4.52 -6.26
CA VAL A 62 8.22 3.41 -7.07
C VAL A 62 9.75 3.47 -7.23
N LEU A 63 10.34 4.66 -7.05
CA LEU A 63 11.78 4.87 -7.18
C LEU A 63 12.54 4.57 -5.89
N GLU A 64 11.84 4.36 -4.77
CA GLU A 64 12.47 4.16 -3.47
C GLU A 64 12.64 2.68 -3.11
N ASP A 65 13.78 2.38 -2.48
CA ASP A 65 14.08 1.03 -1.98
C ASP A 65 13.04 0.60 -0.93
N ARG A 66 12.48 -0.61 -1.10
CA ARG A 66 11.44 -1.15 -0.21
C ARG A 66 11.88 -1.21 1.25
N ALA A 67 13.14 -1.49 1.54
CA ALA A 67 13.65 -1.49 2.91
C ALA A 67 13.58 -0.08 3.53
N LYS A 68 13.90 0.97 2.77
CA LYS A 68 13.78 2.36 3.22
C LYS A 68 12.32 2.77 3.43
N ILE A 69 11.41 2.28 2.60
CA ILE A 69 9.97 2.47 2.82
C ILE A 69 9.57 1.82 4.15
N LEU A 70 9.95 0.56 4.39
CA LEU A 70 9.61 -0.15 5.64
C LEU A 70 10.27 0.46 6.88
N GLU A 71 11.44 1.08 6.77
CA GLU A 71 12.05 1.86 7.87
C GLU A 71 11.21 3.07 8.27
N ARG A 72 10.59 3.76 7.31
CA ARG A 72 9.73 4.93 7.56
C ARG A 72 8.30 4.56 7.94
N PHE A 73 7.84 3.41 7.46
CA PHE A 73 6.48 2.89 7.64
C PHE A 73 6.53 1.51 8.36
N PRO A 74 7.09 1.44 9.57
CA PRO A 74 7.43 0.19 10.25
C PRO A 74 6.22 -0.71 10.51
N PHE A 75 5.02 -0.14 10.64
CA PHE A 75 3.79 -0.93 10.79
C PHE A 75 3.60 -1.93 9.63
N LEU A 76 4.01 -1.56 8.40
CA LEU A 76 3.87 -2.39 7.21
C LEU A 76 4.91 -3.49 7.10
N SER A 77 5.93 -3.48 7.95
CA SER A 77 6.91 -4.58 8.04
C SER A 77 6.31 -5.84 8.67
N ARG A 78 5.12 -5.75 9.27
CA ARG A 78 4.46 -6.84 9.99
C ARG A 78 3.64 -7.70 9.02
N GLY A 79 3.89 -9.00 9.03
CA GLY A 79 3.28 -9.95 8.10
C GLY A 79 1.76 -9.98 8.14
N TRP A 80 1.15 -9.95 9.33
CA TRP A 80 -0.33 -9.90 9.44
C TRP A 80 -0.91 -8.59 8.87
N VAL A 81 -0.22 -7.46 9.02
CA VAL A 81 -0.68 -6.15 8.51
C VAL A 81 -0.84 -6.18 6.98
N TYR A 82 -0.05 -6.99 6.28
CA TYR A 82 -0.21 -7.18 4.85
C TYR A 82 -1.58 -7.73 4.48
N GLN A 83 -2.08 -8.74 5.21
CA GLN A 83 -3.43 -9.25 5.03
C GLN A 83 -4.47 -8.18 5.38
N GLU A 84 -4.30 -7.47 6.50
CA GLU A 84 -5.22 -6.41 6.93
C GLU A 84 -5.35 -5.32 5.86
N ARG A 85 -4.23 -4.91 5.27
CA ARG A 85 -4.15 -3.90 4.21
C ARG A 85 -4.85 -4.36 2.94
N ILE A 86 -4.48 -5.53 2.41
CA ILE A 86 -5.04 -6.04 1.14
C ILE A 86 -6.54 -6.34 1.24
N LEU A 87 -7.00 -6.82 2.39
CA LEU A 87 -8.41 -7.17 2.54
C LEU A 87 -9.29 -5.95 2.81
N SER A 88 -8.72 -4.81 3.19
CA SER A 88 -9.49 -3.59 3.45
C SER A 88 -9.88 -2.89 2.16
N ARG A 89 -11.17 -2.56 2.02
CA ARG A 89 -11.67 -1.83 0.84
C ARG A 89 -11.03 -0.44 0.70
N ARG A 90 -10.75 0.18 1.86
CA ARG A 90 -10.13 1.49 1.99
C ARG A 90 -9.22 1.46 3.21
N PHE A 91 -8.03 2.02 3.07
CA PHE A 91 -7.00 2.01 4.09
C PHE A 91 -6.41 3.41 4.22
N LEU A 92 -6.49 3.95 5.44
CA LEU A 92 -6.00 5.28 5.78
C LEU A 92 -4.73 5.14 6.60
N HIS A 93 -3.61 5.46 5.98
CA HIS A 93 -2.29 5.41 6.59
C HIS A 93 -1.96 6.74 7.25
N PHE A 94 -1.77 6.73 8.56
CA PHE A 94 -1.12 7.82 9.26
C PHE A 94 0.40 7.63 9.18
N GLY A 95 1.00 8.30 8.21
CA GLY A 95 2.44 8.32 8.00
C GLY A 95 3.16 9.31 8.91
N PRO A 96 4.50 9.39 8.82
CA PRO A 96 5.30 10.22 9.71
C PRO A 96 5.15 11.73 9.44
N ARG A 97 4.60 12.09 8.27
CA ARG A 97 4.50 13.48 7.77
C ARG A 97 3.16 13.82 7.18
N GLU A 98 2.48 12.85 6.61
CA GLU A 98 1.19 13.05 5.98
C GLU A 98 0.33 11.80 6.06
N ILE A 99 -0.94 11.99 5.73
CA ILE A 99 -1.90 10.91 5.61
C ILE A 99 -1.87 10.41 4.16
N HIS A 100 -1.88 9.09 4.00
CA HIS A 100 -2.01 8.42 2.72
C HIS A 100 -3.32 7.65 2.68
N TRP A 101 -3.97 7.69 1.54
CA TRP A 101 -5.18 6.98 1.22
C TRP A 101 -4.87 5.90 0.21
N GLU A 102 -5.46 4.74 0.43
CA GLU A 102 -5.37 3.61 -0.47
C GLU A 102 -6.74 2.93 -0.52
N CYS A 103 -7.30 2.73 -1.71
CA CYS A 103 -8.53 1.97 -1.89
C CYS A 103 -8.44 1.09 -3.14
N HIS A 104 -9.53 0.41 -3.49
CA HIS A 104 -9.60 -0.42 -4.69
C HIS A 104 -9.75 0.40 -5.99
N GLU A 105 -9.49 1.70 -6.00
CA GLU A 105 -9.58 2.52 -7.23
C GLU A 105 -8.40 3.49 -7.34
N GLU A 106 -7.90 3.99 -6.21
CA GLU A 106 -6.89 5.04 -6.18
C GLU A 106 -5.96 4.93 -4.98
N VAL A 107 -4.81 5.60 -5.13
CA VAL A 107 -3.89 5.91 -4.04
C VAL A 107 -3.66 7.42 -4.04
N ALA A 108 -3.96 8.05 -2.91
CA ALA A 108 -3.80 9.49 -2.72
C ALA A 108 -2.88 9.78 -1.52
N CYS A 109 -2.23 10.93 -1.52
CA CYS A 109 -1.53 11.46 -0.35
C CYS A 109 -1.99 12.88 -0.10
N GLN A 110 -1.89 13.34 1.16
CA GLN A 110 -2.34 14.67 1.57
C GLN A 110 -1.71 15.80 0.73
N CYS A 111 -0.48 15.62 0.25
CA CYS A 111 0.18 16.61 -0.59
C CYS A 111 -0.18 16.56 -2.08
N GLY A 112 -0.99 15.59 -2.50
CA GLY A 112 -1.46 15.45 -3.88
C GLY A 112 -0.45 14.90 -4.89
N ARG A 113 0.80 14.62 -4.47
CA ARG A 113 1.85 14.14 -5.39
C ARG A 113 1.60 12.73 -5.93
N SER A 114 1.02 11.82 -5.14
CA SER A 114 0.82 10.43 -5.58
C SER A 114 -0.09 10.35 -6.82
N LYS A 115 -1.09 11.23 -6.91
CA LYS A 115 -1.97 11.34 -8.09
C LYS A 115 -1.20 11.75 -9.35
N ALA A 116 -0.25 12.68 -9.22
CA ALA A 116 0.59 13.10 -10.34
C ALA A 116 1.56 11.99 -10.79
N ALA A 117 2.06 11.16 -9.87
CA ALA A 117 2.92 10.01 -10.21
C ALA A 117 2.15 8.90 -10.94
N LEU A 118 0.88 8.67 -10.59
CA LEU A 118 -0.03 7.74 -11.26
C LEU A 118 -0.32 8.15 -12.70
N GLU A 119 -0.60 9.44 -12.94
CA GLU A 119 -0.87 9.98 -14.27
C GLU A 119 0.35 9.90 -15.21
N MET A 120 1.57 9.86 -14.65
CA MET A 120 2.83 9.74 -15.39
C MET A 120 3.25 8.29 -15.71
N ASN A 121 2.57 7.28 -15.16
CA ASN A 121 2.88 5.87 -15.41
C ASN A 121 1.61 5.07 -15.80
N PRO A 122 1.19 5.12 -17.08
CA PRO A 122 -0.07 4.54 -17.57
C PRO A 122 -0.14 3.01 -17.45
N SER A 123 1.00 2.35 -17.18
CA SER A 123 1.14 0.91 -17.09
C SER A 123 0.47 0.29 -15.85
N GLY A 124 -0.04 1.10 -14.90
CA GLY A 124 -0.94 0.70 -13.80
C GLY A 124 -0.41 -0.33 -12.77
N THR A 125 0.73 -0.96 -13.04
CA THR A 125 1.13 -2.25 -12.45
C THR A 125 1.77 -2.17 -11.07
N GLN A 126 1.99 -0.97 -10.52
CA GLN A 126 2.75 -0.82 -9.26
C GLN A 126 2.11 0.04 -8.17
N THR A 127 0.95 0.62 -8.41
CA THR A 127 0.44 1.70 -7.55
C THR A 127 -1.06 1.62 -7.27
N ALA A 128 -1.76 0.74 -7.96
CA ALA A 128 -3.02 0.21 -7.50
C ALA A 128 -2.75 -0.71 -6.29
N ASN A 129 -3.55 -0.57 -5.25
CA ASN A 129 -3.66 -1.50 -4.13
C ASN A 129 -3.46 -2.95 -4.62
N GLN A 130 -2.67 -3.80 -3.96
CA GLN A 130 -2.52 -5.19 -4.45
C GLN A 130 -3.89 -5.91 -4.56
N ALA A 131 -4.88 -5.43 -3.81
CA ALA A 131 -6.30 -5.78 -3.91
C ALA A 131 -6.95 -5.43 -5.27
N LEU A 132 -6.59 -4.30 -5.89
CA LEU A 132 -7.07 -3.87 -7.22
C LEU A 132 -6.67 -4.88 -8.30
N ALA A 133 -5.39 -5.26 -8.33
CA ALA A 133 -4.88 -6.29 -9.25
C ALA A 133 -5.60 -7.64 -9.04
N ILE A 134 -5.99 -7.95 -7.80
CA ILE A 134 -6.74 -9.16 -7.46
C ILE A 134 -8.20 -9.09 -7.96
N THR A 135 -8.78 -7.90 -8.10
CA THR A 135 -10.21 -7.72 -8.47
C THR A 135 -10.47 -7.37 -9.94
N GLU A 136 -9.44 -7.16 -10.76
CA GLU A 136 -9.59 -6.86 -12.20
C GLU A 136 -10.16 -8.05 -12.99
N SER A 137 -11.44 -8.01 -13.36
CA SER A 137 -12.06 -9.09 -14.12
C SER A 137 -11.35 -9.34 -15.48
N ASN A 138 -11.03 -10.61 -15.77
CA ASN A 138 -10.48 -11.16 -17.02
C ASN A 138 -8.94 -11.30 -17.14
N LEU A 139 -8.21 -11.49 -16.03
CA LEU A 139 -6.78 -11.84 -16.13
C LEU A 139 -6.57 -13.24 -16.74
N ARG A 140 -5.50 -13.39 -17.51
CA ARG A 140 -5.04 -14.68 -18.03
C ARG A 140 -4.38 -15.49 -16.91
N VAL A 141 -4.28 -16.81 -17.08
CA VAL A 141 -3.71 -17.72 -16.08
C VAL A 141 -2.26 -17.35 -15.73
N ASP A 142 -1.45 -16.96 -16.71
CA ASP A 142 -0.07 -16.49 -16.51
C ASP A 142 0.00 -15.22 -15.65
N GLU A 143 -0.93 -14.28 -15.86
CA GLU A 143 -1.03 -13.04 -15.08
C GLU A 143 -1.43 -13.32 -13.63
N ILE A 144 -2.38 -14.23 -13.41
CA ILE A 144 -2.81 -14.69 -12.08
C ILE A 144 -1.63 -15.35 -11.34
N VAL A 145 -0.87 -16.21 -12.02
CA VAL A 145 0.31 -16.88 -11.45
C VAL A 145 1.37 -15.86 -11.03
N LEU A 146 1.73 -14.92 -11.91
CA LEU A 146 2.71 -13.87 -11.62
C LEU A 146 2.24 -12.96 -10.48
N MET A 147 0.97 -12.58 -10.49
CA MET A 147 0.37 -11.81 -9.40
C MET A 147 0.46 -12.58 -8.08
N TRP A 148 0.11 -13.86 -8.06
CA TRP A 148 0.18 -14.71 -6.87
C TRP A 148 1.61 -14.87 -6.35
N MET A 149 2.59 -15.07 -7.23
CA MET A 149 4.03 -15.07 -6.86
C MET A 149 4.42 -13.76 -6.17
N LYS A 150 4.02 -12.62 -6.73
CA LYS A 150 4.28 -11.30 -6.14
C LYS A 150 3.65 -11.16 -4.75
N GLN A 151 2.46 -11.73 -4.52
CA GLN A 151 1.84 -11.74 -3.18
C GLN A 151 2.63 -12.60 -2.19
N ILE A 152 3.06 -13.79 -2.59
CA ILE A 152 3.87 -14.68 -1.76
C ILE A 152 5.20 -14.01 -1.40
N GLU A 153 5.93 -13.47 -2.39
CA GLU A 153 7.20 -12.79 -2.17
C GLU A 153 7.03 -11.58 -1.25
N SER A 154 5.99 -10.79 -1.49
CA SER A 154 5.70 -9.60 -0.70
C SER A 154 5.39 -9.94 0.76
N LEU A 155 4.63 -11.01 1.02
CA LEU A 155 4.30 -11.42 2.38
C LEU A 155 5.48 -12.11 3.09
N THR A 156 6.17 -13.04 2.41
CA THR A 156 7.25 -13.84 3.02
C THR A 156 8.49 -13.01 3.37
N SER A 157 8.64 -11.83 2.77
CA SER A 157 9.66 -10.83 3.12
C SER A 157 9.32 -10.00 4.37
N LEU A 158 8.14 -10.19 4.98
CA LEU A 158 7.71 -9.46 6.17
C LEU A 158 7.98 -10.22 7.47
N ALA A 159 8.01 -9.50 8.58
CA ALA A 159 8.26 -10.04 9.90
C ALA A 159 6.99 -10.66 10.51
N PHE A 160 7.10 -11.90 10.97
CA PHE A 160 6.07 -12.59 11.73
C PHE A 160 6.59 -12.93 13.13
N THR A 161 5.82 -12.62 14.16
CA THR A 161 6.08 -13.11 15.52
C THR A 161 6.04 -14.63 15.59
N HIS A 162 5.09 -15.24 14.88
CA HIS A 162 4.99 -16.69 14.74
C HIS A 162 4.96 -17.07 13.26
N VAL A 163 5.95 -17.84 12.81
CA VAL A 163 6.05 -18.29 11.40
C VAL A 163 4.81 -19.09 10.97
N SER A 164 4.13 -19.76 11.92
CA SER A 164 2.87 -20.44 11.68
C SER A 164 1.75 -19.55 11.13
N ASP A 165 1.85 -18.24 11.33
CA ASP A 165 0.83 -17.28 10.88
C ASP A 165 0.99 -16.87 9.41
N GLN A 166 2.07 -17.28 8.74
CA GLN A 166 2.31 -16.98 7.33
C GLN A 166 1.25 -17.58 6.40
N LEU A 167 0.97 -18.88 6.55
CA LEU A 167 -0.03 -19.56 5.71
C LEU A 167 -1.47 -19.06 5.97
N PRO A 168 -1.89 -18.86 7.23
CA PRO A 168 -3.15 -18.16 7.52
C PRO A 168 -3.24 -16.75 6.90
N ALA A 169 -2.15 -15.98 6.90
CA ALA A 169 -2.12 -14.66 6.27
C ALA A 169 -2.34 -14.73 4.75
N LEU A 170 -1.77 -15.74 4.07
CA LEU A 170 -2.03 -16.00 2.64
C LEU A 170 -3.46 -16.48 2.36
N SER A 171 -4.06 -17.26 3.27
CA SER A 171 -5.37 -17.87 3.04
C SER A 171 -6.50 -16.85 2.80
N GLY A 172 -6.44 -15.69 3.46
CA GLY A 172 -7.39 -14.59 3.24
C GLY A 172 -7.27 -14.01 1.83
N ILE A 173 -6.04 -13.81 1.34
CA ILE A 173 -5.75 -13.31 -0.01
C ILE A 173 -6.20 -14.32 -1.06
N ALA A 174 -5.91 -15.61 -0.84
CA ALA A 174 -6.35 -16.68 -1.72
C ALA A 174 -7.89 -16.74 -1.81
N THR A 175 -8.60 -16.52 -0.70
CA THR A 175 -10.07 -16.46 -0.70
C THR A 175 -10.58 -15.33 -1.59
N LEU A 176 -9.95 -14.15 -1.52
CA LEU A 176 -10.30 -13.00 -2.35
C LEU A 176 -10.10 -13.30 -3.85
N ILE A 177 -8.94 -13.85 -4.23
CA ILE A 177 -8.61 -14.23 -5.62
C ILE A 177 -9.60 -15.26 -6.18
N ARG A 178 -9.96 -16.25 -5.35
CA ARG A 178 -10.92 -17.29 -5.75
C ARG A 178 -12.31 -16.71 -6.00
N GLN A 179 -12.73 -15.72 -5.23
CA GLN A 179 -14.03 -15.08 -5.40
C GLN A 179 -14.09 -14.17 -6.64
N SER A 180 -12.95 -13.61 -7.07
CA SER A 180 -12.92 -12.62 -8.15
C SER A 180 -12.58 -13.20 -9.54
N GLN A 181 -11.77 -14.27 -9.63
CA GLN A 181 -11.03 -14.56 -10.88
C GLN A 181 -10.97 -16.03 -11.28
N VAL A 182 -10.70 -16.94 -10.33
CA VAL A 182 -10.16 -18.27 -10.64
C VAL A 182 -11.21 -19.37 -10.47
N SER A 183 -11.52 -20.09 -11.55
CA SER A 183 -12.42 -21.25 -11.55
C SER A 183 -11.83 -22.53 -10.92
N GLY A 184 -10.55 -22.53 -10.55
CA GLY A 184 -9.83 -23.71 -10.09
C GLY A 184 -9.67 -23.84 -8.59
N ARG A 185 -9.18 -25.01 -8.21
CA ARG A 185 -9.02 -25.40 -6.81
C ARG A 185 -7.73 -24.80 -6.24
N TYR A 186 -7.86 -24.11 -5.12
CA TYR A 186 -6.72 -23.72 -4.30
C TYR A 186 -6.21 -24.93 -3.50
N LEU A 187 -4.92 -25.25 -3.65
CA LEU A 187 -4.24 -26.41 -3.11
C LEU A 187 -3.10 -25.97 -2.19
N ALA A 188 -3.46 -25.60 -0.95
CA ALA A 188 -2.51 -25.33 0.14
C ALA A 188 -1.34 -24.40 -0.26
N GLY A 189 -1.61 -23.32 -0.98
CA GLY A 189 -0.60 -22.37 -1.45
C GLY A 189 -0.45 -22.30 -2.97
N LEU A 190 -0.95 -23.29 -3.70
CA LEU A 190 -0.87 -23.36 -5.16
C LEU A 190 -2.27 -23.30 -5.79
N TRP A 191 -2.33 -22.85 -7.04
CA TRP A 191 -3.55 -22.88 -7.86
C TRP A 191 -3.48 -24.06 -8.82
N GLU A 192 -4.53 -24.88 -8.87
CA GLU A 192 -4.57 -26.10 -9.71
C GLU A 192 -4.29 -25.80 -11.18
N GLU A 193 -4.86 -24.72 -11.75
CA GLU A 193 -4.60 -24.34 -13.15
C GLU A 193 -3.14 -23.91 -13.42
N GLY A 194 -2.43 -23.48 -12.36
CA GLY A 194 -1.04 -23.06 -12.45
C GLY A 194 -0.04 -24.19 -12.20
N LEU A 195 -0.46 -25.40 -11.80
CA LEU A 195 0.46 -26.47 -11.35
C LEU A 195 1.56 -26.79 -12.37
N LEU A 196 1.25 -26.73 -13.66
CA LEU A 196 2.26 -26.92 -14.72
C LEU A 196 3.35 -25.84 -14.69
N PHE A 197 3.03 -24.60 -14.32
CA PHE A 197 4.01 -23.53 -14.14
C PHE A 197 4.81 -23.65 -12.84
N TRP A 198 4.25 -24.25 -11.78
CA TRP A 198 4.90 -24.36 -10.48
C TRP A 198 5.82 -25.58 -10.33
N LEU A 199 5.55 -26.64 -11.10
CA LEU A 199 6.21 -27.95 -10.97
C LEU A 199 7.24 -28.24 -12.08
N CYS A 200 7.37 -27.35 -13.07
CA CYS A 200 8.41 -27.41 -14.10
C CYS A 200 9.52 -26.40 -13.79
#